data_AF-A0A6M0AFL7-F1
#
_entry.id   AF-A0A6M0AFL7-F1
#
_cell.length_a   1.000
_cell.length_b   1.000
_cell.length_c   1.000
_cell.angle_alpha   90.00
_cell.angle_beta   90.00
_cell.angle_gamma   90.00
#
_symmetry.space_group_name_H-M   'P 1'
#
loop_
_entity.id
_entity.type
_entity.pdbx_description
1 polymer ?
#
loop_
_entity_poly.entity_id
_entity_poly.type
_entity_poly.pdbx_seq_one_letter_code
_entity_poly.pdbx_strand_id
1 'polypeptide(L)'
;MPRKEGVTKRISTQVVPVAGMTKSVELELLQVMKKLGIVRAESYNKLGSINHWGLDWKKAYPEVRSFRTPESLGLPSKLMEWTVSDVAKAITAQQAACTEAVVKRIYKRFSGTYNQKRRKELCRQLKTLAFLENPLLHRFVRKEYQRGHSWVKNQIVYQQGGYTCKQLSRNTYQLELAGLRRGKRNKVIV
;
A
#
# COMPACT_ATOMS: atom_id res chain seq x y z
N MET A 1 25.19 17.56 25.20
CA MET A 1 23.84 18.12 24.96
C MET A 1 22.89 17.00 24.57
N PRO A 2 21.78 16.77 25.30
CA PRO A 2 20.83 15.73 24.91
C PRO A 2 20.06 16.19 23.67
N ARG A 3 19.95 15.31 22.66
CA ARG A 3 19.12 15.54 21.48
C ARG A 3 17.68 15.70 21.97
N LYS A 4 17.02 16.81 21.60
CA LYS A 4 15.57 16.93 21.73
C LYS A 4 14.96 15.81 20.90
N GLU A 5 14.46 14.76 21.57
CA GLU A 5 13.51 13.84 20.95
C GLU A 5 12.30 14.69 20.57
N GLY A 6 12.21 15.02 19.28
CA GLY A 6 11.02 15.67 18.76
C GLY A 6 9.85 14.79 19.12
N VAL A 7 8.90 15.32 19.89
CA VAL A 7 7.64 14.66 20.20
C VAL A 7 7.06 14.22 18.86
N THR A 8 7.14 12.92 18.58
CA THR A 8 6.55 12.34 17.38
C THR A 8 5.07 12.66 17.51
N LYS A 9 4.55 13.66 16.76
CA LYS A 9 3.12 13.93 16.73
C LYS A 9 2.46 12.60 16.43
N ARG A 10 1.68 12.07 17.38
CA ARG A 10 0.88 10.87 17.15
C ARG A 10 -0.10 11.24 16.05
N ILE A 11 0.25 10.92 14.80
CA ILE A 11 -0.66 10.96 13.67
C ILE A 11 -1.53 9.71 13.86
N SER A 12 -2.50 9.77 14.78
CA SER A 12 -3.49 8.71 14.87
C SER A 12 -4.30 8.71 13.58
N THR A 13 -4.48 7.55 12.98
CA THR A 13 -5.47 7.40 11.92
C THR A 13 -6.83 7.69 12.55
N GLN A 14 -7.55 8.65 11.99
CA GLN A 14 -8.89 9.00 12.45
C GLN A 14 -9.91 8.40 11.48
N VAL A 15 -10.93 7.76 12.05
CA VAL A 15 -12.10 7.31 11.30
C VAL A 15 -13.20 8.32 11.57
N VAL A 16 -13.65 9.00 10.53
CA VAL A 16 -14.69 10.01 10.62
C VAL A 16 -15.87 9.57 9.75
N PRO A 17 -17.09 9.48 10.31
CA PRO A 17 -18.26 9.13 9.53
C PRO A 17 -18.62 10.27 8.57
N VAL A 18 -19.27 9.94 7.46
CA VAL A 18 -19.87 10.96 6.61
C VAL A 18 -21.14 11.47 7.27
N ALA A 19 -21.19 12.78 7.55
CA ALA A 19 -22.36 13.46 8.06
C ALA A 19 -23.33 13.92 6.96
N GLY A 20 -22.81 14.21 5.76
CA GLY A 20 -23.66 14.63 4.64
C GLY A 20 -22.97 14.67 3.28
N MET A 21 -23.70 14.28 2.24
CA MET A 21 -23.34 14.47 0.83
C MET A 21 -24.60 14.43 -0.05
N THR A 22 -24.50 14.90 -1.29
CA THR A 22 -25.61 14.77 -2.24
C THR A 22 -25.66 13.35 -2.83
N LYS A 23 -26.84 12.91 -3.27
CA LYS A 23 -27.02 11.56 -3.83
C LYS A 23 -26.17 11.32 -5.09
N SER A 24 -25.99 12.37 -5.91
CA SER A 24 -25.13 12.30 -7.08
C SER A 24 -23.66 12.08 -6.72
N VAL A 25 -23.17 12.73 -5.66
CA VAL A 25 -21.79 12.52 -5.16
C VAL A 25 -21.62 11.11 -4.62
N GLU A 26 -22.58 10.61 -3.85
CA GLU A 26 -22.57 9.25 -3.30
C GLU A 26 -22.44 8.20 -4.42
N LEU A 27 -23.30 8.28 -5.43
CA LEU A 27 -23.30 7.38 -6.58
C LEU A 27 -21.96 7.42 -7.33
N GLU A 28 -21.39 8.60 -7.53
CA GLU A 28 -20.09 8.75 -8.18
C GLU A 28 -18.97 8.10 -7.36
N LEU A 29 -18.93 8.34 -6.03
CA LEU A 29 -17.91 7.76 -5.16
C LEU A 29 -17.99 6.23 -5.15
N LEU A 30 -19.20 5.66 -5.09
CA LEU A 30 -19.39 4.20 -5.17
C LEU A 30 -18.91 3.61 -6.50
N GLN A 31 -19.15 4.30 -7.61
CA GLN A 31 -18.63 3.88 -8.92
C GLN A 31 -17.10 3.95 -8.98
N VAL A 32 -16.50 5.03 -8.45
CA VAL A 32 -15.04 5.18 -8.35
C VAL A 32 -14.45 4.03 -7.52
N MET A 33 -15.03 3.75 -6.35
CA MET A 33 -14.59 2.66 -5.48
C MET A 33 -14.58 1.31 -6.21
N LYS A 34 -15.64 0.97 -6.93
CA LYS A 34 -15.73 -0.28 -7.68
C LYS A 34 -14.63 -0.39 -8.75
N LYS A 35 -14.43 0.68 -9.52
CA LYS A 35 -13.39 0.74 -10.56
C LYS A 35 -11.98 0.64 -9.97
N LEU A 36 -11.72 1.33 -8.85
CA LEU A 36 -10.44 1.24 -8.15
C LEU A 36 -10.22 -0.11 -7.48
N GLY A 37 -11.29 -0.82 -7.10
CA GLY A 37 -11.22 -2.20 -6.63
C GLY A 37 -10.61 -3.15 -7.67
N ILE A 38 -10.95 -2.97 -8.96
CA ILE A 38 -10.34 -3.73 -10.07
C ILE A 38 -8.84 -3.44 -10.14
N VAL A 39 -8.47 -2.16 -10.16
CA VAL A 39 -7.07 -1.72 -10.18
C VAL A 39 -6.30 -2.32 -9.01
N ARG A 40 -6.87 -2.30 -7.80
CA ARG A 40 -6.25 -2.90 -6.61
C ARG A 40 -6.01 -4.39 -6.80
N ALA A 41 -7.03 -5.14 -7.18
CA ALA A 41 -6.95 -6.58 -7.33
C ALA A 41 -5.88 -7.00 -8.35
N GLU A 42 -5.87 -6.37 -9.52
CA GLU A 42 -4.91 -6.66 -10.59
C GLU A 42 -3.48 -6.23 -10.22
N SER A 43 -3.33 -5.05 -9.61
CA SER A 43 -2.03 -4.56 -9.14
C SER A 43 -1.45 -5.50 -8.09
N TYR A 44 -2.26 -5.94 -7.12
CA TYR A 44 -1.79 -6.85 -6.08
C TYR A 44 -1.41 -8.22 -6.66
N ASN A 45 -2.24 -8.76 -7.57
CA ASN A 45 -1.97 -10.03 -8.24
C ASN A 45 -0.63 -10.01 -9.00
N LYS A 46 -0.31 -8.91 -9.70
CA LYS A 46 0.92 -8.80 -10.48
C LYS A 46 2.13 -8.41 -9.62
N LEU A 47 2.01 -7.33 -8.85
CA LEU A 47 3.12 -6.73 -8.07
C LEU A 47 3.40 -7.48 -6.76
N GLY A 48 2.43 -8.24 -6.23
CA GLY A 48 2.63 -9.13 -5.09
C GLY A 48 3.37 -10.43 -5.45
N SER A 49 3.77 -10.59 -6.72
CA SER A 49 4.63 -11.68 -7.14
C SER A 49 6.05 -11.51 -6.62
N ILE A 50 6.75 -12.64 -6.49
CA ILE A 50 8.18 -12.67 -6.15
C ILE A 50 9.05 -11.96 -7.19
N ASN A 51 8.58 -11.90 -8.45
CA ASN A 51 9.28 -11.21 -9.54
C ASN A 51 9.38 -9.69 -9.32
N HIS A 52 8.50 -9.12 -8.49
CA HIS A 52 8.48 -7.71 -8.14
C HIS A 52 8.95 -7.49 -6.68
N TRP A 53 9.72 -8.44 -6.13
CA TRP A 53 10.28 -8.30 -4.79
C TRP A 53 11.22 -7.10 -4.71
N GLY A 54 10.99 -6.22 -3.73
CA GLY A 54 11.78 -5.00 -3.57
C GLY A 54 11.48 -3.89 -4.60
N LEU A 55 10.39 -4.00 -5.38
CA LEU A 55 9.96 -2.94 -6.29
C LEU A 55 9.65 -1.65 -5.49
N ASP A 56 10.25 -0.53 -5.92
CA ASP A 56 9.90 0.79 -5.38
C ASP A 56 8.47 1.17 -5.79
N TRP A 57 7.65 1.56 -4.82
CA TRP A 57 6.27 2.01 -5.05
C TRP A 57 6.17 3.15 -6.05
N LYS A 58 7.22 3.98 -6.20
CA LYS A 58 7.27 5.06 -7.21
C LYS A 58 7.35 4.52 -8.64
N LYS A 59 7.91 3.31 -8.81
CA LYS A 59 8.06 2.63 -10.11
C LYS A 59 6.89 1.69 -10.41
N ALA A 60 5.99 1.45 -9.46
CA ALA A 60 4.87 0.52 -9.61
C ALA A 60 3.84 0.98 -10.64
N TYR A 61 3.59 2.28 -10.77
CA TYR A 61 2.54 2.78 -11.67
C TYR A 61 2.82 2.49 -13.16
N PRO A 62 4.03 2.73 -13.70
CA PRO A 62 4.40 2.29 -15.04
C PRO A 62 4.17 0.80 -15.31
N GLU A 63 4.53 -0.07 -14.36
CA GLU A 63 4.32 -1.52 -14.47
C GLU A 63 2.84 -1.87 -14.61
N VAL A 64 1.98 -1.24 -13.81
CA VAL A 64 0.52 -1.45 -13.91
C VAL A 64 -0.04 -0.93 -15.22
N ARG A 65 0.48 0.20 -15.72
CA ARG A 65 0.03 0.77 -17.01
C ARG A 65 0.29 -0.14 -18.21
N SER A 66 1.24 -1.07 -18.12
CA SER A 66 1.51 -2.04 -19.19
C SER A 66 0.34 -2.99 -19.45
N PHE A 67 -0.52 -3.24 -18.45
CA PHE A 67 -1.65 -4.16 -18.57
C PHE A 67 -3.01 -3.55 -18.19
N ARG A 68 -3.03 -2.37 -17.54
CA ARG A 68 -4.26 -1.66 -17.19
C ARG A 68 -4.08 -0.17 -17.40
N THR A 69 -4.88 0.43 -18.28
CA THR A 69 -4.86 1.89 -18.50
C THR A 69 -6.01 2.58 -17.76
N PRO A 70 -5.83 3.83 -17.28
CA PRO A 70 -6.91 4.60 -16.66
C PRO A 70 -8.13 4.75 -17.57
N GLU A 71 -7.88 4.94 -18.87
CA GLU A 71 -8.90 5.14 -19.91
C GLU A 71 -9.82 3.91 -20.03
N SER A 72 -9.25 2.68 -19.91
CA SER A 72 -10.03 1.43 -19.98
C SER A 72 -11.11 1.31 -18.90
N LEU A 73 -10.96 2.04 -17.78
CA LEU A 73 -11.93 2.07 -16.69
C LEU A 73 -12.67 3.41 -16.61
N GLY A 74 -12.39 4.36 -17.50
CA GLY A 74 -12.89 5.74 -17.41
C GLY A 74 -12.52 6.37 -16.06
N LEU A 75 -11.26 6.20 -15.63
CA LEU A 75 -10.72 6.76 -14.40
C LEU A 75 -9.71 7.87 -14.73
N PRO A 76 -9.65 8.94 -13.92
CA PRO A 76 -8.51 9.84 -13.92
C PRO A 76 -7.20 9.11 -13.61
N SER A 77 -6.14 9.37 -14.38
CA SER A 77 -4.81 8.78 -14.18
C SER A 77 -4.30 8.95 -12.74
N LYS A 78 -4.56 10.09 -12.09
CA LYS A 78 -4.10 10.34 -10.72
C LYS A 78 -4.78 9.45 -9.68
N LEU A 79 -6.07 9.16 -9.81
CA LEU A 79 -6.76 8.25 -8.87
C LEU A 79 -6.24 6.81 -9.00
N MET A 80 -5.94 6.41 -10.24
CA MET A 80 -5.33 5.11 -10.49
C MET A 80 -3.91 5.05 -9.91
N GLU A 81 -3.07 6.07 -10.17
CA GLU A 81 -1.71 6.18 -9.65
C GLU A 81 -1.66 6.10 -8.12
N TRP A 82 -2.51 6.84 -7.41
CA TRP A 82 -2.57 6.81 -5.95
C TRP A 82 -2.98 5.44 -5.41
N THR A 83 -3.90 4.77 -6.10
CA THR A 83 -4.35 3.43 -5.75
C THR A 83 -3.22 2.40 -5.94
N VAL A 84 -2.49 2.47 -7.06
CA VAL A 84 -1.33 1.60 -7.30
C VAL A 84 -0.21 1.85 -6.29
N SER A 85 0.06 3.13 -5.98
CA SER A 85 1.05 3.51 -4.98
C SER A 85 0.72 2.94 -3.59
N ASP A 86 -0.54 2.99 -3.20
CA ASP A 86 -1.02 2.41 -1.93
C ASP A 86 -0.85 0.89 -1.89
N VAL A 87 -1.25 0.19 -2.96
CA VAL A 87 -1.06 -1.26 -3.09
C VAL A 87 0.43 -1.63 -3.03
N ALA A 88 1.29 -0.91 -3.74
CA ALA A 88 2.73 -1.18 -3.74
C ALA A 88 3.34 -0.99 -2.34
N LYS A 89 2.92 0.05 -1.60
CA LYS A 89 3.35 0.25 -0.20
C LYS A 89 2.89 -0.89 0.71
N ALA A 90 1.66 -1.37 0.55
CA ALA A 90 1.16 -2.52 1.30
C ALA A 90 1.98 -3.78 1.02
N ILE A 91 2.33 -4.03 -0.25
CA ILE A 91 3.20 -5.15 -0.65
C ILE A 91 4.59 -5.00 -0.03
N THR A 92 5.20 -3.81 -0.07
CA THR A 92 6.51 -3.57 0.57
C THR A 92 6.46 -3.83 2.07
N ALA A 93 5.39 -3.38 2.75
CA ALA A 93 5.21 -3.64 4.17
C ALA A 93 5.09 -5.15 4.46
N GLN A 94 4.38 -5.90 3.63
CA GLN A 94 4.27 -7.35 3.74
C GLN A 94 5.62 -8.07 3.50
N GLN A 95 6.38 -7.64 2.50
CA GLN A 95 7.72 -8.19 2.21
C GLN A 95 8.67 -7.95 3.41
N ALA A 96 8.59 -6.78 4.03
CA ALA A 96 9.35 -6.46 5.24
C ALA A 96 8.93 -7.34 6.43
N ALA A 97 7.63 -7.53 6.64
CA ALA A 97 7.11 -8.42 7.68
C ALA A 97 7.54 -9.88 7.46
N CYS A 98 7.48 -10.37 6.22
CA CYS A 98 7.99 -11.70 5.86
C CYS A 98 9.48 -11.82 6.15
N THR A 99 10.27 -10.82 5.77
CA THR A 99 11.72 -10.79 6.03
C THR A 99 12.01 -10.93 7.52
N GLU A 100 11.32 -10.16 8.36
CA GLU A 100 11.47 -10.23 9.82
C GLU A 100 11.08 -11.59 10.39
N ALA A 101 9.98 -12.18 9.92
CA ALA A 101 9.55 -13.52 10.32
C ALA A 101 10.60 -14.59 9.95
N VAL A 102 11.17 -14.51 8.75
CA VAL A 102 12.23 -15.43 8.30
C VAL A 102 13.52 -15.23 9.12
N VAL A 103 13.90 -13.99 9.46
CA VAL A 103 15.03 -13.72 10.35
C VAL A 103 14.83 -14.41 11.70
N LYS A 104 13.68 -14.23 12.35
CA LYS A 104 13.36 -14.90 13.61
C LYS A 104 13.47 -16.42 13.49
N ARG A 105 12.98 -16.99 12.39
CA ARG A 105 13.06 -18.42 12.08
C ARG A 105 14.50 -18.91 11.91
N ILE A 106 15.36 -18.14 11.23
CA ILE A 106 16.80 -18.44 11.08
C ILE A 106 17.47 -18.50 12.45
N TYR A 107 17.22 -17.49 13.30
CA TYR A 107 17.83 -17.42 14.64
C TYR A 107 17.35 -18.55 15.56
N LYS A 108 16.08 -18.96 15.46
CA LYS A 108 15.53 -20.11 16.20
C LYS A 108 16.14 -21.44 15.73
N ARG A 109 16.31 -21.63 14.42
CA ARG A 109 16.82 -22.89 13.85
C ARG A 109 18.33 -23.07 14.02
N PHE A 110 19.10 -22.00 13.89
CA PHE A 110 20.56 -22.00 13.99
C PHE A 110 21.00 -21.29 15.27
N SER A 111 20.61 -21.84 16.42
CA SER A 111 20.98 -21.33 17.74
C SER A 111 22.47 -21.59 18.06
N GLY A 112 22.97 -20.94 19.12
CA GLY A 112 24.36 -21.08 19.56
C GLY A 112 25.37 -20.14 18.86
N THR A 113 26.55 -20.02 19.47
CA THR A 113 27.64 -19.14 19.02
C THR A 113 28.35 -19.66 17.77
N TYR A 114 28.53 -20.98 17.65
CA TYR A 114 29.13 -21.62 16.47
C TYR A 114 28.39 -21.28 15.15
N ASN A 115 27.07 -21.13 15.21
CA ASN A 115 26.24 -20.79 14.04
C ASN A 115 26.19 -19.28 13.71
N GLN A 116 26.93 -18.42 14.41
CA GLN A 116 26.87 -16.98 14.21
C GLN A 116 27.22 -16.55 12.79
N LYS A 117 28.30 -17.10 12.20
CA LYS A 117 28.69 -16.81 10.82
C LYS A 117 27.59 -17.21 9.83
N ARG A 118 27.03 -18.41 10.02
CA ARG A 118 25.93 -18.94 9.18
C ARG A 118 24.68 -18.06 9.23
N ARG A 119 24.27 -17.60 10.42
CA ARG A 119 23.11 -16.69 10.57
C ARG A 119 23.34 -15.36 9.85
N LYS A 120 24.51 -14.75 10.05
CA LYS A 120 24.86 -13.48 9.37
C LYS A 120 24.80 -13.63 7.85
N GLU A 121 25.31 -14.73 7.32
CA GLU A 121 25.29 -15.00 5.88
C GLU A 121 23.87 -15.20 5.35
N LEU A 122 23.05 -16.01 6.02
CA LEU A 122 21.66 -16.23 5.63
C LEU A 122 20.84 -14.92 5.68
N CYS A 123 21.02 -14.10 6.72
CA CYS A 123 20.36 -12.80 6.82
C CYS A 123 20.86 -11.80 5.76
N ARG A 124 22.14 -11.88 5.35
CA ARG A 124 22.68 -11.07 4.26
C ARG A 124 22.02 -11.45 2.92
N GLN A 125 21.92 -12.74 2.62
CA GLN A 125 21.25 -13.25 1.43
C GLN A 125 19.75 -12.89 1.39
N LEU A 126 19.09 -12.87 2.55
CA LEU A 126 17.67 -12.52 2.65
C LEU A 126 17.37 -11.05 2.28
N LYS A 127 18.35 -10.15 2.43
CA LYS A 127 18.19 -8.72 2.08
C LYS A 127 18.20 -8.46 0.58
N THR A 128 18.62 -9.43 -0.23
CA THR A 128 18.74 -9.31 -1.69
C THR A 128 17.95 -10.43 -2.36
N LEU A 129 17.87 -10.45 -3.69
CA LEU A 129 17.23 -11.55 -4.42
C LEU A 129 18.01 -12.88 -4.33
N ALA A 130 19.20 -12.89 -3.71
CA ALA A 130 20.02 -14.10 -3.54
C ALA A 130 19.31 -15.20 -2.73
N PHE A 131 18.28 -14.88 -1.95
CA PHE A 131 17.49 -15.89 -1.25
C PHE A 131 16.75 -16.86 -2.19
N LEU A 132 16.51 -16.47 -3.46
CA LEU A 132 15.84 -17.32 -4.45
C LEU A 132 16.69 -18.53 -4.83
N GLU A 133 18.00 -18.32 -4.94
CA GLU A 133 19.00 -19.35 -5.26
C GLU A 133 19.33 -20.26 -4.07
N ASN A 134 18.96 -19.84 -2.86
CA ASN A 134 19.16 -20.65 -1.65
C ASN A 134 17.87 -21.44 -1.33
N PRO A 135 17.84 -22.78 -1.51
CA PRO A 135 16.62 -23.57 -1.34
C PRO A 135 15.99 -23.47 0.05
N LEU A 136 16.83 -23.27 1.08
CA LEU A 136 16.36 -23.11 2.46
C LEU A 136 15.64 -21.78 2.65
N LEU A 137 16.27 -20.68 2.21
CA LEU A 137 15.70 -19.34 2.35
C LEU A 137 14.46 -19.17 1.48
N HIS A 138 14.52 -19.65 0.24
CA HIS A 138 13.38 -19.66 -0.67
C HIS A 138 12.17 -20.39 -0.05
N ARG A 139 12.41 -21.56 0.57
CA ARG A 139 11.34 -22.29 1.29
C ARG A 139 10.80 -21.51 2.48
N PHE A 140 11.66 -20.81 3.24
CA PHE A 140 11.21 -20.00 4.37
C PHE A 140 10.38 -18.81 3.90
N VAL A 141 10.86 -18.05 2.92
CA VAL A 141 10.13 -16.92 2.34
C VAL A 141 8.78 -17.38 1.80
N ARG A 142 8.70 -18.49 1.06
CA ARG A 142 7.42 -18.98 0.53
C ARG A 142 6.40 -19.33 1.63
N LYS A 143 6.85 -19.76 2.80
CA LYS A 143 5.96 -20.11 3.91
C LYS A 143 5.43 -18.88 4.65
N GLU A 144 6.24 -17.83 4.77
CA GLU A 144 5.86 -16.61 5.48
C GLU A 144 5.19 -15.59 4.55
N TYR A 145 5.59 -15.55 3.28
CA TYR A 145 5.07 -14.61 2.29
C TYR A 145 3.73 -15.09 1.75
N GLN A 146 2.66 -14.54 2.31
CA GLN A 146 1.32 -14.78 1.80
C GLN A 146 1.12 -14.00 0.50
N ARG A 147 1.27 -14.63 -0.67
CA ARG A 147 0.87 -14.00 -1.93
C ARG A 147 -0.60 -13.58 -1.81
N GLY A 148 -0.83 -12.27 -1.85
CA GLY A 148 -2.13 -11.69 -1.55
C GLY A 148 -2.94 -11.42 -2.81
N HIS A 149 -4.20 -11.81 -2.80
CA HIS A 149 -5.22 -11.12 -3.58
C HIS A 149 -5.77 -9.99 -2.72
N SER A 150 -6.12 -8.86 -3.33
CA SER A 150 -6.86 -7.82 -2.62
C SER A 150 -8.35 -8.09 -2.76
N TRP A 151 -9.05 -8.20 -1.63
CA TRP A 151 -10.52 -8.27 -1.57
C TRP A 151 -11.16 -6.89 -1.34
N VAL A 152 -10.34 -5.84 -1.25
CA VAL A 152 -10.78 -4.47 -0.99
C VAL A 152 -11.35 -3.87 -2.27
N LYS A 153 -12.66 -3.62 -2.25
CA LYS A 153 -13.43 -3.14 -3.42
C LYS A 153 -14.18 -1.82 -3.18
N ASN A 154 -14.06 -1.26 -1.99
CA ASN A 154 -14.87 -0.15 -1.47
C ASN A 154 -14.00 0.97 -0.87
N GLN A 155 -12.84 1.23 -1.47
CA GLN A 155 -11.89 2.22 -0.97
C GLN A 155 -11.39 3.14 -2.09
N ILE A 156 -11.30 4.43 -1.79
CA ILE A 156 -10.61 5.42 -2.61
C ILE A 156 -9.43 5.94 -1.78
N VAL A 157 -8.26 6.04 -2.40
CA VAL A 157 -7.08 6.64 -1.77
C VAL A 157 -6.83 7.98 -2.40
N TYR A 158 -6.78 9.00 -1.56
CA TYR A 158 -6.36 10.34 -1.94
C TYR A 158 -4.99 10.64 -1.35
N GLN A 159 -4.11 11.21 -2.17
CA GLN A 159 -2.85 11.81 -1.72
C GLN A 159 -2.96 13.34 -1.77
N GLN A 160 -1.87 14.03 -1.44
CA GLN A 160 -1.80 15.49 -1.52
C GLN A 160 -2.26 16.00 -2.89
N GLY A 161 -3.14 17.00 -2.91
CA GLY A 161 -3.78 17.53 -4.12
C GLY A 161 -5.05 16.79 -4.58
N GLY A 162 -5.28 15.58 -4.05
CA GLY A 162 -6.50 14.80 -4.28
C GLY A 162 -7.69 15.26 -3.46
N TYR A 163 -7.46 15.99 -2.39
CA TYR A 163 -8.49 16.54 -1.54
C TYR A 163 -8.10 17.92 -0.97
N THR A 164 -9.10 18.71 -0.61
CA THR A 164 -8.97 19.87 0.27
C THR A 164 -9.88 19.68 1.47
N CYS A 165 -9.51 20.26 2.62
CA CYS A 165 -10.29 20.22 3.84
C CYS A 165 -10.56 21.65 4.30
N LYS A 166 -11.82 21.98 4.58
CA LYS A 166 -12.25 23.26 5.12
C LYS A 166 -13.04 23.01 6.40
N GLN A 167 -12.66 23.66 7.48
CA GLN A 167 -13.44 23.63 8.72
C GLN A 167 -14.75 24.41 8.52
N LEU A 168 -15.88 23.82 8.88
CA LEU A 168 -17.19 24.48 8.90
C LEU A 168 -17.57 24.91 10.32
N SER A 169 -17.29 24.05 11.31
CA SER A 169 -17.57 24.28 12.73
C SER A 169 -16.46 23.68 13.59
N ARG A 170 -16.58 23.75 14.93
CA ARG A 170 -15.62 23.16 15.86
C ARG A 170 -15.32 21.68 15.57
N ASN A 171 -16.34 20.90 15.19
CA ASN A 171 -16.24 19.45 15.00
C ASN A 171 -16.77 18.98 13.62
N THR A 172 -16.90 19.89 12.66
CA THR A 172 -17.46 19.58 11.33
C THR A 172 -16.56 20.14 10.25
N TYR A 173 -16.22 19.30 9.28
CA TYR A 173 -15.31 19.62 8.19
C TYR A 173 -15.96 19.29 6.85
N GLN A 174 -15.66 20.10 5.85
CA GLN A 174 -15.97 19.82 4.46
C GLN A 174 -14.71 19.33 3.76
N LEU A 175 -14.80 18.13 3.19
CA LEU A 175 -13.81 17.58 2.28
C LEU A 175 -14.26 17.84 0.85
N GLU A 176 -13.35 18.34 0.00
CA GLU A 176 -13.57 18.39 -1.44
C GLU A 176 -12.64 17.39 -2.13
N LEU A 177 -13.20 16.28 -2.59
CA LEU A 177 -12.48 15.12 -3.09
C LEU A 177 -12.41 15.17 -4.63
N ALA A 178 -11.29 14.77 -5.22
CA ALA A 178 -11.20 14.63 -6.68
C ALA A 178 -12.20 13.58 -7.19
N GLY A 179 -13.00 13.96 -8.18
CA GLY A 179 -13.99 13.09 -8.82
C GLY A 179 -13.52 12.43 -10.12
N LEU A 180 -14.46 11.85 -10.88
CA LEU A 180 -14.20 11.19 -12.16
C LEU A 180 -13.84 12.16 -13.29
N ARG A 181 -14.36 13.39 -13.23
CA ARG A 181 -14.09 14.42 -14.24
C ARG A 181 -12.93 15.30 -13.78
N ARG A 182 -12.01 15.61 -14.69
CA ARG A 182 -10.90 16.53 -14.42
C ARG A 182 -11.47 17.86 -13.91
N GLY A 183 -10.95 18.35 -12.78
CA GLY A 183 -11.40 19.60 -12.15
C GLY A 183 -12.65 19.48 -11.27
N LYS A 184 -13.46 18.41 -11.40
CA LYS A 184 -14.63 18.22 -10.52
C LYS A 184 -14.18 17.87 -9.10
N ARG A 185 -14.77 18.57 -8.12
CA ARG A 185 -14.57 18.32 -6.69
C ARG A 185 -15.88 17.90 -6.04
N ASN A 186 -15.90 16.69 -5.50
CA ASN A 186 -17.03 16.10 -4.79
C ASN A 186 -16.98 16.54 -3.33
N LYS A 187 -18.02 17.25 -2.88
CA LYS A 187 -18.10 17.78 -1.52
C LYS A 187 -18.72 16.74 -0.58
N VAL A 188 -18.06 16.50 0.53
CA VAL A 188 -18.49 15.60 1.60
C VAL A 188 -18.31 16.29 2.93
N ILE A 189 -19.32 16.23 3.80
CA ILE A 189 -19.25 16.73 5.18
C ILE A 189 -18.93 15.55 6.09
N VAL A 190 -17.91 15.73 6.93
CA VAL A 190 -17.41 14.76 7.92
C VAL A 190 -17.28 15.41 9.28
#